data_AF-A0A1G1G0Q7-F1
#
_entry.id   AF-A0A1G1G0Q7-F1
#
_cell.length_a   1.000
_cell.length_b   1.000
_cell.length_c   1.000
_cell.angle_alpha   90.00
_cell.angle_beta   90.00
_cell.angle_gamma   90.00
#
_symmetry.space_group_name_H-M   'P 1'
#
loop_
_entity.id
_entity.type
_entity.pdbx_description
1 polymer ?
#
loop_
_entity_poly.entity_id
_entity_poly.type
_entity_poly.pdbx_seq_one_letter_code
_entity_poly.pdbx_strand_id
1 'polypeptide(L)'
;MIFRNFAIFLLITLLVSCGSKEVKPVSEDSKITQEAFTLAEIVIDAYINDNRATLESNFTKDGYRELITDIKIFDSAELTFTPTWVEIEDSVVSITVSWKGTWTVSGEKKEERGVAVFVFEERPLKLSHVLKENPFRQPE
;
A
#
# COMPACT_ATOMS: atom_id res chain seq x y z
N MET A 1 44.31 14.28 -47.83
CA MET A 1 44.39 13.40 -46.63
C MET A 1 43.72 14.01 -45.39
N ILE A 2 43.45 15.32 -45.35
CA ILE A 2 42.90 16.03 -44.17
C ILE A 2 41.38 15.82 -44.01
N PHE A 3 40.61 15.74 -45.10
CA PHE A 3 39.14 15.56 -45.07
C PHE A 3 38.68 14.20 -44.54
N ARG A 4 39.47 13.13 -44.73
CA ARG A 4 39.11 11.77 -44.28
C ARG A 4 39.20 11.61 -42.77
N ASN A 5 40.13 12.32 -42.12
CA ASN A 5 40.28 12.29 -40.67
C ASN A 5 39.21 13.13 -39.95
N PHE A 6 38.68 14.17 -40.61
CA PHE A 6 37.61 15.00 -40.06
C PHE A 6 36.27 14.25 -40.01
N ALA A 7 35.97 13.45 -41.04
CA ALA A 7 34.77 12.62 -41.08
C ALA A 7 34.75 11.54 -39.98
N ILE A 8 35.92 10.95 -39.67
CA ILE A 8 36.04 9.94 -38.60
C ILE A 8 35.82 10.56 -37.22
N PHE A 9 36.30 11.79 -36.99
CA PHE A 9 36.12 12.49 -35.72
C PHE A 9 34.65 12.87 -35.47
N LEU A 10 33.92 13.29 -36.52
CA LEU A 10 32.49 13.62 -36.43
C LEU A 10 31.63 12.39 -36.14
N LEU A 11 31.99 11.23 -36.70
CA LEU A 11 31.27 9.96 -36.50
C LEU A 11 31.41 9.43 -35.06
N ILE A 12 32.55 9.67 -34.40
CA ILE A 12 32.81 9.25 -33.01
C ILE A 12 31.99 10.10 -32.02
N THR A 13 31.78 11.39 -32.29
CA THR A 13 31.00 12.27 -31.40
C THR A 13 29.50 11.94 -31.36
N LEU A 14 28.97 11.27 -32.39
CA LEU A 14 27.56 10.87 -32.44
C LEU A 14 27.27 9.60 -31.61
N LEU A 15 28.29 8.82 -31.23
CA LEU A 15 28.13 7.57 -30.48
C LEU A 15 28.21 7.76 -28.94
N VAL A 16 28.54 8.96 -28.45
CA VAL A 16 28.63 9.27 -27.01
C VAL A 16 27.37 9.98 -26.49
N SER A 17 26.33 10.13 -27.31
CA SER A 17 25.00 10.53 -26.84
C SER A 17 24.29 9.35 -26.17
N CYS A 18 24.92 8.78 -25.14
CA CYS A 18 24.21 8.00 -24.15
C CYS A 18 23.47 9.02 -23.28
N GLY A 19 22.28 9.41 -23.75
CA GLY A 19 21.41 10.31 -23.01
C GLY A 19 21.15 9.70 -21.64
N SER A 20 21.78 10.26 -20.61
CA SER A 20 21.39 10.04 -19.23
C SER A 20 19.92 10.46 -19.16
N LYS A 21 19.01 9.48 -19.17
CA LYS A 21 17.61 9.72 -18.85
C LYS A 21 17.61 10.45 -17.52
N GLU A 22 17.28 11.73 -17.54
CA GLU A 22 16.96 12.49 -16.33
C GLU A 22 15.74 11.81 -15.70
N VAL A 23 16.00 10.90 -14.77
CA VAL A 23 14.95 10.30 -13.96
C VAL A 23 14.51 11.43 -13.03
N LYS A 24 13.30 11.95 -13.25
CA LYS A 24 12.73 12.97 -12.37
C LYS A 24 12.83 12.46 -10.92
N PRO A 25 13.31 13.27 -9.97
CA PRO A 25 13.32 12.86 -8.57
C PRO A 25 11.90 12.49 -8.17
N VAL A 26 11.75 11.35 -7.50
CA VAL A 26 10.47 10.88 -6.96
C VAL A 26 9.97 11.96 -5.99
N SER A 27 8.75 12.47 -6.20
CA SER A 27 8.15 13.45 -5.30
C SER A 27 7.96 12.86 -3.91
N GLU A 28 7.96 13.70 -2.88
CA GLU A 28 7.66 13.26 -1.51
C GLU A 28 6.28 12.59 -1.43
N ASP A 29 5.26 13.14 -2.10
CA ASP A 29 3.92 12.54 -2.19
C ASP A 29 3.95 11.12 -2.78
N SER A 30 4.81 10.87 -3.76
CA SER A 30 4.95 9.54 -4.36
C SER A 30 5.59 8.55 -3.39
N LYS A 31 6.55 9.00 -2.55
CA LYS A 31 7.14 8.16 -1.49
C LYS A 31 6.11 7.85 -0.41
N ILE A 32 5.38 8.86 0.05
CA ILE A 32 4.32 8.71 1.06
C ILE A 32 3.24 7.75 0.56
N THR A 33 2.85 7.88 -0.71
CA THR A 33 1.88 6.97 -1.34
C THR A 33 2.39 5.52 -1.34
N GLN A 34 3.65 5.30 -1.70
CA GLN A 34 4.26 3.96 -1.69
C GLN A 34 4.34 3.39 -0.27
N GLU A 35 4.76 4.18 0.71
CA GLU A 35 4.79 3.79 2.12
C GLU A 35 3.39 3.37 2.61
N ALA A 36 2.37 4.16 2.29
CA ALA A 36 1.00 3.88 2.68
C ALA A 36 0.45 2.60 2.01
N PHE A 37 0.78 2.33 0.74
CA PHE A 37 0.42 1.07 0.09
C PHE A 37 1.11 -0.14 0.73
N THR A 38 2.42 -0.04 0.97
CA THR A 38 3.17 -1.10 1.66
C THR A 38 2.61 -1.36 3.05
N LEU A 39 2.25 -0.31 3.79
CA LEU A 39 1.64 -0.45 5.11
C LEU A 39 0.26 -1.12 5.04
N ALA A 40 -0.57 -0.76 4.05
CA ALA A 40 -1.85 -1.42 3.84
C ALA A 40 -1.66 -2.93 3.60
N GLU A 41 -0.73 -3.32 2.73
CA GLU A 41 -0.41 -4.73 2.46
C GLU A 41 0.07 -5.46 3.72
N ILE A 42 0.99 -4.87 4.49
CA ILE A 42 1.48 -5.45 5.76
C ILE A 42 0.34 -5.70 6.74
N VAL A 43 -0.57 -4.75 6.89
CA VAL A 43 -1.72 -4.88 7.80
C VAL A 43 -2.66 -5.98 7.33
N ILE A 44 -2.93 -6.06 6.03
CA ILE A 44 -3.81 -7.08 5.43
C ILE A 44 -3.23 -8.48 5.67
N ASP A 45 -1.94 -8.66 5.36
CA ASP A 45 -1.25 -9.93 5.56
C ASP A 45 -1.21 -10.31 7.05
N ALA A 46 -0.96 -9.34 7.93
CA ALA A 46 -0.96 -9.58 9.36
C ALA A 46 -2.34 -10.01 9.88
N TYR A 47 -3.42 -9.45 9.34
CA TYR A 47 -4.78 -9.86 9.67
C TYR A 47 -5.08 -11.29 9.21
N ILE A 48 -4.80 -11.62 7.95
CA ILE A 48 -5.03 -12.95 7.37
C ILE A 48 -4.28 -14.04 8.14
N ASN A 49 -3.05 -13.74 8.57
CA ASN A 49 -2.17 -14.68 9.26
C ASN A 49 -2.28 -14.62 10.80
N ASP A 50 -3.28 -13.92 11.35
CA ASP A 50 -3.47 -13.73 12.79
C ASP A 50 -2.21 -13.19 13.53
N ASN A 51 -1.39 -12.39 12.86
CA ASN A 51 -0.15 -11.85 13.40
C ASN A 51 -0.41 -10.58 14.22
N ARG A 52 -0.85 -10.78 15.47
CA ARG A 52 -1.21 -9.71 16.41
C ARG A 52 -0.09 -8.73 16.72
N ALA A 53 1.16 -9.19 16.73
CA ALA A 53 2.33 -8.34 16.98
C ALA A 53 2.56 -7.35 15.83
N THR A 54 2.45 -7.82 14.58
CA THR A 54 2.56 -6.94 13.41
C THR A 54 1.38 -5.98 13.33
N LEU A 55 0.16 -6.41 13.68
CA LEU A 55 -0.98 -5.49 13.77
C LEU A 55 -0.72 -4.41 14.83
N GLU A 56 -0.25 -4.77 16.02
CA GLU A 56 0.01 -3.80 17.09
C GLU A 56 1.09 -2.76 16.70
N SER A 57 2.14 -3.18 16.01
CA SER A 57 3.23 -2.26 15.62
C SER A 57 2.85 -1.30 14.50
N ASN A 58 1.87 -1.66 13.66
CA ASN A 58 1.48 -0.91 12.45
C ASN A 58 0.19 -0.10 12.62
N PHE A 59 -0.46 -0.17 13.79
CA PHE A 59 -1.60 0.66 14.14
C PHE A 59 -1.22 1.73 15.16
N THR A 60 -1.98 2.83 15.18
CA THR A 60 -1.93 3.74 16.34
C THR A 60 -2.45 3.00 17.57
N LYS A 61 -2.13 3.49 18.77
CA LYS A 61 -2.56 2.83 20.01
C LYS A 61 -4.09 2.72 20.11
N ASP A 62 -4.79 3.76 19.68
CA ASP A 62 -6.26 3.79 19.72
C ASP A 62 -6.87 2.99 18.56
N GLY A 63 -6.27 3.07 17.36
CA GLY A 63 -6.68 2.24 16.23
C GLY A 63 -6.54 0.75 16.48
N TYR A 64 -5.44 0.34 17.11
CA TYR A 64 -5.24 -1.05 17.49
C TYR A 64 -6.29 -1.52 18.50
N ARG A 65 -6.66 -0.65 19.46
CA ARG A 65 -7.69 -0.97 20.46
C ARG A 65 -9.05 -1.18 19.79
N GLU A 66 -9.43 -0.35 18.83
CA GLU A 66 -10.67 -0.51 18.05
C GLU A 66 -10.63 -1.80 17.23
N LEU A 67 -9.51 -2.08 16.57
CA LEU A 67 -9.33 -3.30 15.78
C LEU A 67 -9.58 -4.56 16.60
N ILE A 68 -8.90 -4.71 17.74
CA ILE A 68 -8.99 -5.94 18.54
C ILE A 68 -10.36 -6.15 19.18
N THR A 69 -11.14 -5.08 19.38
CA THR A 69 -12.53 -5.21 19.87
C THR A 69 -13.47 -5.70 18.79
N ASP A 70 -13.13 -5.44 17.52
CA ASP A 70 -14.00 -5.72 16.38
C ASP A 70 -13.68 -7.04 15.68
N ILE A 71 -12.43 -7.50 15.72
CA ILE A 71 -12.02 -8.75 15.06
C ILE A 71 -12.82 -9.94 15.59
N LYS A 72 -13.38 -10.71 14.67
CA LYS A 72 -14.10 -11.97 14.94
C LYS A 72 -13.19 -13.18 14.76
N ILE A 73 -13.59 -14.29 15.36
CA ILE A 73 -12.88 -15.57 15.22
C ILE A 73 -13.28 -16.20 13.88
N PHE A 74 -12.28 -16.66 13.12
CA PHE A 74 -12.43 -17.42 11.89
C PHE A 74 -11.34 -18.48 11.81
N ASP A 75 -11.58 -19.55 11.04
CA ASP A 75 -10.61 -20.63 10.82
C ASP A 75 -9.57 -20.23 9.78
N SER A 76 -10.01 -19.56 8.72
CA SER A 76 -9.16 -19.00 7.68
C SER A 76 -9.84 -17.82 6.99
N ALA A 77 -9.03 -16.94 6.40
CA ALA A 77 -9.51 -15.82 5.62
C ALA A 77 -8.68 -15.67 4.35
N GLU A 78 -9.31 -15.31 3.25
CA GLU A 78 -8.69 -14.85 2.02
C GLU A 78 -9.22 -13.45 1.74
N LEU A 79 -8.36 -12.44 1.68
CA LEU A 79 -8.77 -11.09 1.34
C LEU A 79 -7.95 -10.56 0.16
N THR A 80 -8.62 -9.82 -0.71
CA THR A 80 -7.99 -9.06 -1.80
C THR A 80 -8.38 -7.61 -1.67
N PHE A 81 -7.40 -6.74 -1.82
CA PHE A 81 -7.55 -5.29 -1.71
C PHE A 81 -7.05 -4.65 -3.01
N THR A 82 -7.81 -3.68 -3.51
CA THR A 82 -7.48 -2.91 -4.71
C THR A 82 -7.55 -1.43 -4.36
N PRO A 83 -6.39 -0.77 -4.16
CA PRO A 83 -6.35 0.68 -3.93
C PRO A 83 -6.94 1.41 -5.14
N THR A 84 -7.83 2.36 -4.90
CA THR A 84 -8.51 3.11 -5.97
C THR A 84 -8.18 4.59 -5.94
N TRP A 85 -7.91 5.15 -4.76
CA TRP A 85 -7.64 6.58 -4.59
C TRP A 85 -6.76 6.82 -3.37
N VAL A 86 -5.88 7.81 -3.47
CA VAL A 86 -5.02 8.27 -2.38
C VAL A 86 -5.18 9.77 -2.21
N GLU A 87 -5.40 10.19 -0.99
CA GLU A 87 -5.49 11.59 -0.59
C GLU A 87 -4.46 11.85 0.51
N ILE A 88 -3.69 12.92 0.35
CA ILE A 88 -2.67 13.34 1.31
C ILE A 88 -3.04 14.76 1.74
N GLU A 89 -3.36 14.91 3.02
CA GLU A 89 -3.67 16.20 3.63
C GLU A 89 -2.81 16.36 4.88
N ASP A 90 -1.92 17.35 4.85
CA ASP A 90 -0.89 17.57 5.88
C ASP A 90 -0.09 16.29 6.21
N SER A 91 -0.28 15.74 7.41
CA SER A 91 0.37 14.50 7.86
C SER A 91 -0.48 13.25 7.71
N VAL A 92 -1.74 13.40 7.29
CA VAL A 92 -2.73 12.32 7.17
C VAL A 92 -2.75 11.80 5.75
N VAL A 93 -2.76 10.48 5.60
CA VAL A 93 -2.84 9.80 4.31
C VAL A 93 -4.07 8.91 4.32
N SER A 94 -5.00 9.13 3.40
CA SER A 94 -6.20 8.31 3.25
C SER A 94 -6.11 7.50 1.97
N ILE A 95 -6.22 6.17 2.10
CA ILE A 95 -6.30 5.26 0.95
C ILE A 95 -7.71 4.71 0.87
N THR A 96 -8.41 4.98 -0.23
CA THR A 96 -9.65 4.28 -0.56
C THR A 96 -9.31 2.94 -1.19
N VAL A 97 -9.92 1.87 -0.67
CA VAL A 97 -9.65 0.50 -1.10
C VAL A 97 -10.95 -0.24 -1.35
N SER A 98 -11.08 -0.82 -2.54
CA SER A 98 -12.10 -1.84 -2.81
C SER A 98 -11.58 -3.18 -2.31
N TRP A 99 -12.40 -3.93 -1.60
CA TRP A 99 -12.00 -5.21 -1.03
C TRP A 99 -13.00 -6.32 -1.32
N LYS A 100 -12.50 -7.54 -1.43
CA LYS A 100 -13.28 -8.78 -1.41
C LYS A 100 -12.65 -9.72 -0.40
N GLY A 101 -13.46 -10.37 0.42
CA GLY A 101 -13.00 -11.36 1.37
C GLY A 101 -13.85 -12.63 1.37
N THR A 102 -13.21 -13.73 1.72
CA THR A 102 -13.83 -15.02 2.02
C THR A 102 -13.33 -15.48 3.38
N TRP A 103 -14.22 -15.72 4.32
CA TRP A 103 -13.90 -16.27 5.64
C TRP A 103 -14.49 -17.67 5.76
N THR A 104 -13.74 -18.57 6.40
CA THR A 104 -14.25 -19.89 6.79
C THR A 104 -14.48 -19.88 8.30
N VAL A 105 -15.68 -20.26 8.75
CA VAL A 105 -16.04 -20.38 10.16
C VAL A 105 -16.73 -21.71 10.39
N SER A 106 -16.13 -22.58 11.20
CA SER A 106 -16.64 -23.93 11.46
C SER A 106 -16.92 -24.73 10.17
N GLY A 107 -16.08 -24.52 9.15
CA GLY A 107 -16.21 -25.14 7.82
C GLY A 107 -17.21 -24.47 6.86
N GLU A 108 -17.97 -23.46 7.30
CA GLU A 108 -18.86 -22.68 6.43
C GLU A 108 -18.14 -21.47 5.85
N LYS A 109 -18.37 -21.19 4.56
CA LYS A 109 -17.78 -20.04 3.87
C LYS A 109 -18.73 -18.85 3.87
N LYS A 110 -18.20 -17.68 4.22
CA LYS A 110 -18.86 -16.38 4.10
C LYS A 110 -18.06 -15.49 3.17
N GLU A 111 -18.68 -15.01 2.11
CA GLU A 111 -18.06 -14.07 1.17
C GLU A 111 -18.66 -12.68 1.35
N GLU A 112 -17.82 -11.66 1.38
CA GLU A 112 -18.25 -10.27 1.46
C GLU A 112 -17.35 -9.38 0.59
N ARG A 113 -17.85 -8.21 0.20
CA ARG A 113 -17.06 -7.21 -0.52
C ARG A 113 -17.57 -5.81 -0.19
N GLY A 114 -16.69 -4.83 -0.27
CA GLY A 114 -17.06 -3.45 0.02
C GLY A 114 -15.99 -2.46 -0.35
N VAL A 115 -16.20 -1.21 0.09
CA VAL A 115 -15.21 -0.14 -0.02
C VAL A 115 -14.88 0.41 1.36
N ALA A 116 -13.60 0.41 1.69
CA ALA A 116 -13.06 0.97 2.93
C ALA A 116 -12.20 2.20 2.62
N VAL A 117 -12.00 3.05 3.63
CA VAL A 117 -10.94 4.08 3.60
C VAL A 117 -10.02 3.83 4.78
N PHE A 118 -8.76 3.54 4.49
CA PHE A 118 -7.71 3.38 5.49
C PHE A 118 -7.09 4.75 5.76
N VAL A 119 -7.16 5.19 7.01
CA VAL A 119 -6.61 6.49 7.42
C VAL A 119 -5.33 6.26 8.19
N PHE A 120 -4.23 6.74 7.63
CA PHE A 120 -2.89 6.62 8.19
C PHE A 120 -2.41 7.95 8.77
N GLU A 121 -1.81 7.86 9.95
CA GLU A 121 -1.29 9.00 10.72
C GLU A 121 0.12 8.68 11.23
N GLU A 122 0.74 9.64 11.94
CA GLU A 122 2.09 9.52 12.50
C GLU A 122 3.21 9.42 11.44
N ARG A 123 4.46 9.43 11.93
CA ARG A 123 5.68 9.15 11.17
C ARG A 123 6.61 8.29 12.05
N PRO A 124 6.90 7.02 11.69
CA PRO A 124 6.42 6.29 10.50
C PRO A 124 4.89 6.16 10.45
N LEU A 125 4.33 5.99 9.25
CA LEU A 125 2.88 5.86 9.08
C LEU A 125 2.34 4.69 9.90
N LYS A 126 1.16 4.89 10.48
CA LYS A 126 0.39 3.87 11.20
C LYS A 126 -1.08 3.97 10.86
N LEU A 127 -1.75 2.83 10.78
CA LEU A 127 -3.19 2.78 10.55
C LEU A 127 -3.91 3.26 11.82
N SER A 128 -4.61 4.38 11.69
CA SER A 128 -5.34 5.02 12.78
C SER A 128 -6.75 4.47 12.90
N HIS A 129 -7.47 4.41 11.78
CA HIS A 129 -8.83 3.87 11.75
C HIS A 129 -9.23 3.50 10.32
N VAL A 130 -10.31 2.72 10.21
CA VAL A 130 -10.90 2.31 8.93
C VAL A 130 -12.32 2.86 8.85
N LEU A 131 -12.55 3.75 7.89
CA LEU A 131 -13.88 4.29 7.62
C LEU A 131 -14.65 3.40 6.64
N LYS A 132 -15.98 3.52 6.65
CA LYS A 132 -16.93 2.78 5.81
C LYS A 132 -16.97 1.28 6.14
N GLU A 133 -16.94 0.41 5.12
CA GLU A 133 -17.13 -1.02 5.24
C GLU A 133 -15.80 -1.66 5.68
N ASN A 134 -15.54 -1.71 6.98
CA ASN A 134 -14.28 -2.22 7.54
C ASN A 134 -14.18 -3.75 7.38
N PRO A 135 -13.23 -4.26 6.56
CA PRO A 135 -13.09 -5.70 6.31
C PRO A 135 -12.55 -6.48 7.51
N PHE A 136 -11.94 -5.79 8.49
CA PHE A 136 -11.41 -6.43 9.70
C PHE A 136 -12.49 -6.76 10.73
N ARG A 137 -13.73 -6.33 10.50
CA ARG A 137 -14.90 -6.68 11.34
C ARG A 137 -15.57 -8.00 10.94
N GLN A 138 -15.18 -8.53 9.77
CA GLN A 138 -15.78 -9.70 9.19
C GLN A 138 -15.17 -11.00 9.75
N PRO A 139 -15.89 -12.12 9.72
CA PRO A 139 -17.27 -12.25 9.24
C PRO A 139 -18.32 -11.82 10.29
N GLU A 140 -19.37 -11.11 9.86
CA GLU A 140 -20.62 -10.94 10.64
C GLU A 140 -21.46 -12.23 10.69
#